data_AF-A0A5D0UEH7-F1
#
_entry.id   AF-A0A5D0UEH7-F1
#
_cell.length_a   1.000
_cell.length_b   1.000
_cell.length_c   1.000
_cell.angle_alpha   90.00
_cell.angle_beta   90.00
_cell.angle_gamma   90.00
#
_symmetry.space_group_name_H-M   'P 1'
#
loop_
_entity.id
_entity.type
_entity.pdbx_description
1 polymer ?
#
loop_
_entity_poly.entity_id
_entity_poly.type
_entity_poly.pdbx_seq_one_letter_code
_entity_poly.pdbx_strand_id
1 'polypeptide(L)'
;MAGVLIGVALALVAAMATAVVLTRDPARQAIVLSGYGLVLGLLFLILQAPDVAMSQLAVGTVLVPLIVVLALHAARRHRDDAHDAAHDDDASGQDGDRQDDGRDGGREARR
;
A
#
# COMPACT_ATOMS: atom_id res chain seq x y z
N MET A 1 -2.42 -28.51 -30.83
CA MET A 1 -2.37 -27.04 -30.97
C MET A 1 -2.86 -26.32 -29.71
N ALA A 2 -4.02 -26.68 -29.13
CA ALA A 2 -4.54 -26.06 -27.89
C ALA A 2 -3.54 -26.07 -26.71
N GLY A 3 -2.80 -27.17 -26.49
CA GLY A 3 -1.81 -27.24 -25.40
C GLY A 3 -0.66 -26.24 -25.52
N VAL A 4 -0.26 -25.86 -26.74
CA VAL A 4 0.80 -24.86 -26.96
C VAL A 4 0.30 -23.47 -26.61
N LEU A 5 -0.94 -23.13 -26.99
CA LEU A 5 -1.58 -21.86 -26.64
C LEU A 5 -1.75 -21.71 -25.13
N ILE A 6 -2.17 -22.77 -24.43
CA ILE A 6 -2.29 -22.77 -22.97
C ILE A 6 -0.91 -22.59 -22.31
N GLY A 7 0.11 -23.31 -22.79
CA GLY A 7 1.48 -23.19 -22.26
C GLY A 7 2.06 -21.77 -22.42
N VAL A 8 1.89 -21.15 -23.59
CA VAL A 8 2.32 -19.77 -23.83
C VAL A 8 1.58 -18.77 -22.94
N ALA A 9 0.27 -18.95 -22.79
CA ALA A 9 -0.53 -18.06 -21.98
C ALA A 9 -0.21 -18.19 -20.47
N LEU A 10 0.08 -19.40 -19.98
CA LEU A 10 0.58 -19.62 -18.61
C LEU A 10 1.96 -18.99 -18.39
N ALA A 11 2.86 -19.08 -19.37
CA ALA A 11 4.17 -18.44 -19.29
C ALA A 11 4.06 -16.90 -19.21
N LEU A 12 3.17 -16.31 -20.00
CA LEU A 12 2.85 -14.88 -19.95
C LEU A 12 2.31 -14.45 -18.58
N VAL A 13 1.41 -15.24 -18.01
CA VAL A 13 0.87 -15.00 -16.66
C VAL A 13 1.98 -15.06 -15.61
N ALA A 14 2.83 -16.09 -15.65
CA ALA A 14 3.95 -16.24 -14.71
C ALA A 14 4.94 -15.06 -14.81
N ALA A 15 5.25 -14.61 -16.02
CA ALA A 15 6.12 -13.46 -16.25
C ALA A 15 5.51 -12.15 -15.71
N MET A 16 4.23 -11.89 -15.99
CA MET A 16 3.53 -10.70 -15.48
C MET A 16 3.40 -10.72 -13.96
N ALA A 17 3.09 -11.87 -13.35
CA ALA A 17 3.04 -12.01 -11.89
C ALA A 17 4.41 -11.71 -11.25
N THR A 18 5.49 -12.17 -11.88
CA THR A 18 6.85 -11.87 -11.43
C THR A 18 7.16 -10.38 -11.53
N ALA A 19 6.77 -9.72 -12.63
CA ALA A 19 6.90 -8.27 -12.79
C ALA A 19 6.12 -7.46 -11.73
N VAL A 20 4.92 -7.92 -11.35
CA VAL A 20 4.14 -7.33 -10.24
C VAL A 20 4.92 -7.42 -8.94
N VAL A 21 5.48 -8.58 -8.59
CA VAL A 21 6.22 -8.79 -7.34
C VAL A 21 7.50 -7.95 -7.27
N LEU A 22 8.17 -7.73 -8.40
CA LEU A 22 9.37 -6.87 -8.46
C LEU A 22 9.06 -5.37 -8.33
N THR A 23 7.79 -4.96 -8.44
CA THR A 23 7.39 -3.56 -8.32
C THR A 23 7.29 -3.17 -6.84
N ARG A 24 8.32 -2.48 -6.33
CA ARG A 24 8.42 -2.04 -4.91
C ARG A 24 7.57 -0.82 -4.54
N ASP A 25 7.12 -0.04 -5.52
CA ASP A 25 6.24 1.11 -5.28
C ASP A 25 4.79 0.64 -5.30
N PRO A 26 4.07 0.70 -4.17
CA PRO A 26 2.74 0.12 -4.06
C PRO A 26 1.69 0.83 -4.92
N ALA A 27 1.90 2.10 -5.32
CA ALA A 27 1.05 2.77 -6.30
C ALA A 27 1.24 2.22 -7.72
N ARG A 28 2.50 2.02 -8.14
CA ARG A 28 2.82 1.34 -9.41
C ARG A 28 2.39 -0.13 -9.38
N GLN A 29 2.51 -0.82 -8.24
CA GLN A 29 2.12 -2.20 -8.10
C GLN A 29 0.61 -2.40 -8.36
N ALA A 30 -0.23 -1.47 -7.91
CA ALA A 30 -1.67 -1.51 -8.20
C ALA A 30 -1.99 -1.38 -9.71
N ILE A 31 -1.25 -0.52 -10.43
CA ILE A 31 -1.41 -0.35 -11.88
C ILE A 31 -0.99 -1.62 -12.63
N VAL A 32 0.17 -2.20 -12.28
CA VAL A 32 0.67 -3.44 -12.89
C VAL A 32 -0.27 -4.62 -12.57
N LEU A 33 -0.83 -4.65 -11.36
CA LEU A 33 -1.80 -5.66 -10.92
C LEU A 33 -3.14 -5.59 -11.70
N SER A 34 -3.60 -4.38 -12.04
CA SER A 34 -4.77 -4.20 -12.93
C SER A 34 -4.53 -4.77 -14.33
N GLY A 35 -3.34 -4.50 -14.90
CA GLY A 35 -2.92 -5.08 -16.18
C GLY A 35 -2.81 -6.61 -16.16
N TYR A 36 -2.36 -7.18 -15.04
CA TYR A 36 -2.35 -8.63 -14.83
C TYR A 36 -3.77 -9.23 -14.82
N GLY A 37 -4.74 -8.55 -14.19
CA GLY A 37 -6.15 -8.94 -14.23
C GLY A 37 -6.74 -9.03 -15.64
N LEU A 38 -6.38 -8.10 -16.52
CA LEU A 38 -6.75 -8.12 -17.95
C LEU A 38 -6.17 -9.34 -18.67
N VAL A 39 -4.89 -9.67 -18.45
CA VAL A 39 -4.23 -10.83 -19.04
C VAL A 39 -4.89 -12.13 -18.57
N LEU A 40 -5.24 -12.23 -17.29
CA LEU A 40 -5.98 -13.37 -16.75
C LEU A 40 -7.39 -13.49 -17.33
N GLY A 41 -8.10 -12.38 -17.50
CA GLY A 41 -9.41 -12.36 -18.17
C GLY A 41 -9.31 -12.89 -19.61
N LEU A 42 -8.28 -12.48 -20.35
CA LEU A 42 -8.02 -12.97 -21.71
C LEU A 42 -7.69 -14.47 -21.73
N LEU A 43 -6.90 -14.94 -20.76
CA LEU A 43 -6.61 -16.38 -20.60
C LEU A 43 -7.91 -17.18 -20.39
N PHE A 44 -8.83 -16.72 -19.55
CA PHE A 44 -10.11 -17.42 -19.34
C PHE A 44 -11.02 -17.42 -20.56
N LEU A 45 -10.98 -16.36 -21.38
CA LEU A 45 -11.68 -16.34 -22.66
C LEU A 45 -11.12 -17.40 -23.62
N ILE A 46 -9.79 -17.56 -23.66
CA ILE A 46 -9.10 -18.58 -24.47
C ILE A 46 -9.42 -20.00 -23.97
N LEU A 47 -9.55 -20.19 -22.65
CA LEU A 47 -9.91 -21.47 -22.03
C LEU A 47 -11.40 -21.84 -22.16
N GLN A 48 -12.20 -21.06 -22.91
CA GLN A 48 -13.65 -21.26 -23.06
C GLN A 48 -14.46 -21.18 -21.75
N ALA A 49 -14.02 -20.34 -20.80
CA ALA A 49 -14.75 -20.06 -19.57
C ALA A 49 -15.28 -18.60 -19.57
N PRO A 50 -16.32 -18.29 -20.37
CA PRO A 50 -16.79 -16.91 -20.59
C PRO A 50 -17.32 -16.22 -19.33
N ASP A 51 -18.05 -16.94 -18.48
CA ASP A 51 -18.58 -16.38 -17.22
C ASP A 51 -17.48 -16.07 -16.19
N VAL A 52 -16.44 -16.90 -16.17
CA VAL A 52 -15.27 -16.69 -15.30
C VAL A 52 -14.43 -15.51 -15.80
N ALA A 53 -14.30 -15.36 -17.13
CA ALA A 53 -13.61 -14.22 -17.74
C ALA A 53 -14.30 -12.89 -17.43
N MET A 54 -15.63 -12.83 -17.52
CA MET A 54 -16.41 -11.63 -17.19
C MET A 54 -16.22 -11.21 -15.73
N SER A 55 -16.29 -12.19 -14.81
CA SER A 55 -16.07 -11.95 -13.39
C SER A 55 -14.63 -11.53 -13.09
N GLN A 56 -13.65 -12.15 -13.76
CA GLN A 56 -12.24 -11.80 -13.59
C GLN A 56 -11.89 -10.41 -14.14
N LEU A 57 -12.53 -9.98 -15.23
CA LEU A 57 -12.37 -8.61 -15.71
C LEU A 57 -12.87 -7.61 -14.67
N ALA A 58 -14.04 -7.82 -14.08
CA ALA A 58 -14.56 -6.95 -13.03
C ALA A 58 -13.66 -6.94 -11.77
N VAL A 59 -13.27 -8.12 -11.30
CA VAL A 59 -12.49 -8.27 -10.06
C VAL A 59 -11.04 -7.84 -10.25
N GLY A 60 -10.37 -8.35 -11.28
CA GLY A 60 -8.93 -8.16 -11.49
C GLY A 60 -8.56 -6.76 -11.98
N THR A 61 -9.41 -6.09 -12.76
CA THR A 61 -9.07 -4.76 -13.33
C THR A 61 -9.52 -3.59 -12.47
N VAL A 62 -10.63 -3.75 -11.72
CA VAL A 62 -11.23 -2.67 -10.93
C VAL A 62 -11.16 -2.97 -9.44
N LEU A 63 -11.71 -4.10 -9.01
CA LEU A 63 -11.94 -4.37 -7.60
C LEU A 63 -10.64 -4.51 -6.80
N VAL A 64 -9.73 -5.36 -7.28
CA VAL A 64 -8.44 -5.61 -6.62
C VAL A 64 -7.56 -4.35 -6.59
N PRO A 65 -7.33 -3.62 -7.71
CA PRO A 65 -6.56 -2.38 -7.69
C PRO A 65 -7.16 -1.31 -6.77
N LEU A 66 -8.49 -1.17 -6.76
CA LEU A 66 -9.17 -0.21 -5.88
C LEU A 66 -8.94 -0.53 -4.40
N ILE A 67 -9.10 -1.80 -4.00
CA ILE A 67 -8.86 -2.24 -2.62
C ILE A 67 -7.40 -1.97 -2.23
N VAL A 68 -6.44 -2.27 -3.11
CA VAL A 68 -5.01 -2.01 -2.85
C VAL A 68 -4.75 -0.51 -2.64
N VAL A 69 -5.24 0.35 -3.54
CA VAL A 69 -5.07 1.81 -3.41
C VAL A 69 -5.72 2.33 -2.13
N LEU A 70 -6.94 1.89 -1.81
CA LEU A 70 -7.65 2.30 -0.60
C LEU A 70 -6.92 1.84 0.67
N ALA A 71 -6.44 0.60 0.70
CA ALA A 71 -5.66 0.07 1.82
C ALA A 71 -4.36 0.87 2.04
N LEU A 72 -3.67 1.24 0.95
CA LEU A 72 -2.47 2.08 1.02
C LEU A 72 -2.78 3.49 1.50
N HIS A 73 -3.88 4.07 1.04
CA HIS A 73 -4.32 5.40 1.49
C HIS A 73 -4.67 5.38 2.99
N ALA A 74 -5.42 4.39 3.44
CA ALA A 74 -5.77 4.21 4.85
C ALA A 74 -4.51 4.01 5.72
N ALA A 75 -3.56 3.19 5.26
CA ALA A 75 -2.31 2.93 5.98
C ALA A 75 -1.40 4.16 6.08
N ARG A 76 -1.39 5.04 5.08
CA ARG A 76 -0.66 6.33 5.13
C ARG A 76 -1.31 7.27 6.14
N ARG A 77 -2.63 7.43 6.08
CA ARG A 77 -3.37 8.29 7.00
C ARG A 77 -3.14 7.94 8.47
N HIS A 78 -3.17 6.65 8.82
CA HIS A 78 -2.89 6.21 10.19
C HIS A 78 -1.45 6.49 10.66
N ARG A 79 -0.47 6.59 9.75
CA ARG A 79 0.91 6.96 10.12
C ARG A 79 1.03 8.45 10.35
N ASP A 80 0.35 9.27 9.55
CA ASP A 80 0.33 10.72 9.70
C ASP A 80 -0.33 11.09 11.05
N ASP A 81 -1.49 10.49 11.35
CA ASP A 81 -2.20 10.69 12.63
C ASP A 81 -1.32 10.32 13.86
N ALA A 82 -0.49 9.28 13.74
CA ALA A 82 0.43 8.84 14.81
C ALA A 82 1.68 9.73 14.95
N HIS A 83 2.15 10.33 13.84
CA HIS A 83 3.28 11.25 13.86
C HIS A 83 2.88 12.60 14.48
N ASP A 84 1.69 13.10 14.16
CA ASP A 84 1.17 14.34 14.76
C ASP A 84 1.00 14.19 16.28
N ALA A 85 0.46 13.06 16.74
CA ALA A 85 0.35 12.76 18.17
C ALA A 85 1.72 12.72 18.89
N ALA A 86 2.75 12.16 18.24
CA ALA A 86 4.10 12.12 18.80
C ALA A 86 4.79 13.50 18.85
N HIS A 87 4.44 14.42 17.94
CA HIS A 87 4.99 15.77 17.91
C HIS A 87 4.41 16.67 19.02
N ASP A 88 3.12 16.50 19.31
CA ASP A 88 2.45 17.23 20.41
C ASP A 88 2.96 16.78 21.80
N ASP A 89 3.28 15.49 21.98
CA ASP A 89 3.88 14.98 23.21
C ASP A 89 5.30 15.54 23.46
N ASP A 90 6.12 15.67 22.41
CA ASP A 90 7.49 16.20 22.53
C ASP A 90 7.49 17.73 22.79
N ALA A 91 6.56 18.46 22.15
CA ALA A 91 6.38 19.89 22.37
C ALA A 91 5.92 20.21 23.80
N SER A 92 5.03 19.40 24.38
CA SER A 92 4.52 19.59 25.73
C SER A 92 5.53 19.16 26.82
N GLY A 93 6.40 18.18 26.54
CA GLY A 93 7.51 17.82 27.43
C GLY A 93 8.55 18.93 27.57
N GLN A 94 8.83 19.66 26.49
CA GLN A 94 9.88 20.68 26.49
C GLN A 94 9.49 22.01 27.16
N ASP A 95 8.20 22.30 27.29
CA ASP A 95 7.70 23.43 28.08
C ASP A 95 7.66 23.12 29.58
N GLY A 96 7.52 21.84 29.97
CA GLY A 96 7.66 21.39 31.36
C GLY A 96 9.07 21.56 31.92
N ASP A 97 10.09 21.23 31.13
CA ASP A 97 11.50 21.32 31.55
C ASP A 97 12.03 22.76 31.63
N ARG A 98 11.53 23.68 30.79
CA ARG A 98 11.91 25.11 30.87
C ARG A 98 11.38 25.82 32.12
N GLN A 99 10.35 25.27 32.77
CA GLN A 99 9.73 25.89 33.94
C GLN A 99 10.50 25.60 35.25
N ASP A 100 11.37 24.59 35.28
CA ASP A 100 12.12 24.18 36.50
C ASP A 100 13.49 24.89 36.65
N ASP A 101 14.07 25.38 35.56
CA ASP A 101 15.41 26.01 35.56
C ASP A 101 15.43 27.45 36.12
N GLY A 102 14.26 27.98 36.53
CA GLY A 102 14.11 29.35 37.04
C GLY A 102 13.99 29.48 38.57
N ARG A 103 14.04 28.38 39.32
CA ARG A 103 13.65 28.37 40.75
C ARG A 103 14.79 28.24 41.77
N ASP A 104 16.06 28.33 41.36
CA ASP A 104 17.21 28.16 42.28
C ASP A 104 18.11 29.40 42.46
N GLY A 105 17.56 30.61 42.28
CA GLY A 105 18.34 31.86 42.39
C GLY A 105 18.15 32.68 43.68
N GLY A 106 17.35 32.24 44.65
CA GLY A 106 16.77 33.15 45.65
C GLY A 106 17.17 33.01 47.12
N ARG A 107 17.96 32.00 47.51
CA ARG A 107 18.11 31.63 48.95
C ARG A 107 19.46 31.88 49.60
N GLU A 108 20.44 32.49 48.93
CA GLU A 108 21.80 32.60 49.49
C GLU A 108 22.17 33.94 50.16
N ALA A 109 21.31 34.97 50.13
CA ALA A 109 21.72 36.32 50.59
C ALA A 109 21.31 36.73 52.03
N ARG A 110 21.09 35.78 52.95
CA ARG A 110 20.77 36.11 54.36
C ARG A 110 21.49 35.23 55.37
N ARG A 111 22.80 35.47 55.55
CA ARG A 111 23.50 35.21 56.82
C ARG A 111 24.47 36.34 57.10
#